data_AF-A0A8T0AD13-F1
#
_entry.id   AF-A0A8T0AD13-F1
#
_cell.length_a   1.000
_cell.length_b   1.000
_cell.length_c   1.000
_cell.angle_alpha   90.00
_cell.angle_beta   90.00
_cell.angle_gamma   90.00
#
_symmetry.space_group_name_H-M   'P 1'
#
loop_
_entity.id
_entity.type
_entity.pdbx_description
1 polymer ?
#
loop_
_entity_poly.entity_id
_entity_poly.type
_entity_poly.pdbx_seq_one_letter_code
_entity_poly.pdbx_strand_id
1 'polypeptide(L)'
;MRLKTEFSSSPKPGVWREISVCGNVHALRVSRAAQSKGQQLMDESQVLTDGSLIDLCGVTLLWRSASSLSCSPGPDHLEELRVQLNAARPHCPVLLHTLAFPSLDEPESHQPRQPWAYLCCGHVHGFHPWRGRGTAIQQEEEKEDNKEDLLKGAKEGEKERECPLCRARGLYVALTMGRESRLYVDAGPPSHAFVPCGHVCSEATVVYWSKTPLPCGANSFYPACPFCLKQLASDKPYVRLIFQGAPD
;
A
#
# COMPACT_ATOMS: atom_id res chain seq x y z
N MET A 1 11.58 13.53 10.17
CA MET A 1 12.42 12.99 9.07
C MET A 1 12.22 13.86 7.84
N ARG A 2 13.29 14.39 7.25
CA ARG A 2 13.23 15.20 6.01
C ARG A 2 13.57 14.35 4.79
N LEU A 3 12.88 14.55 3.67
CA LEU A 3 13.23 13.89 2.42
C LEU A 3 14.46 14.54 1.80
N LYS A 4 15.25 13.73 1.08
CA LYS A 4 16.44 14.23 0.40
C LYS A 4 16.18 14.77 -1.01
N THR A 5 14.92 14.83 -1.47
CA THR A 5 14.59 15.33 -2.81
C THR A 5 13.17 15.91 -2.91
N GLU A 6 12.97 16.76 -3.92
CA GLU A 6 11.66 17.28 -4.33
C GLU A 6 10.90 16.28 -5.22
N PHE A 7 9.58 16.50 -5.33
CA PHE A 7 8.65 15.78 -6.21
C PHE A 7 9.28 15.57 -7.61
N SER A 8 9.29 14.34 -8.10
CA SER A 8 9.88 13.85 -9.38
C SER A 8 11.34 13.36 -9.41
N SER A 9 12.16 13.53 -8.36
CA SER A 9 13.52 12.93 -8.35
C SER A 9 13.63 11.83 -7.30
N SER A 10 14.12 10.66 -7.71
CA SER A 10 14.18 9.39 -6.97
C SER A 10 14.41 9.58 -5.45
N PRO A 11 13.35 9.63 -4.62
CA PRO A 11 13.51 10.07 -3.25
C PRO A 11 14.16 8.98 -2.41
N LYS A 12 15.23 9.35 -1.71
CA LYS A 12 15.83 8.50 -0.68
C LYS A 12 15.17 8.87 0.66
N PRO A 13 14.78 7.86 1.46
CA PRO A 13 14.23 8.09 2.79
C PRO A 13 15.21 8.89 3.65
N GLY A 14 14.67 9.82 4.42
CA GLY A 14 15.43 10.61 5.37
C GLY A 14 15.88 9.81 6.59
N VAL A 15 16.62 10.47 7.47
CA VAL A 15 16.91 9.96 8.81
C VAL A 15 15.94 10.61 9.80
N TRP A 16 15.44 9.84 10.76
CA TRP A 16 14.67 10.37 11.87
C TRP A 16 15.57 11.18 12.82
N ARG A 17 15.08 12.35 13.22
CA ARG A 17 15.75 13.29 14.12
C ARG A 17 14.78 13.70 15.21
N GLU A 18 15.31 14.01 16.38
CA GLU A 18 14.55 14.59 17.48
C GLU A 18 14.72 16.12 17.45
N ILE A 19 13.63 16.86 17.65
CA ILE A 19 13.63 18.32 17.68
C ILE A 19 13.34 18.77 19.12
N SER A 20 14.21 19.62 19.67
CA SER A 20 14.02 20.18 21.02
C SER A 20 12.93 21.26 21.03
N VAL A 21 12.48 21.65 22.23
CA VAL A 21 11.50 22.75 22.41
C VAL A 21 11.97 24.05 21.76
N CYS A 22 13.28 24.31 21.76
CA CYS A 22 13.88 25.50 21.15
C CYS A 22 14.23 25.32 19.66
N GLY A 23 13.83 24.21 19.03
CA GLY A 23 14.06 23.96 17.61
C GLY A 23 15.46 23.43 17.28
N ASN A 24 16.24 22.96 18.26
CA ASN A 24 17.54 22.33 17.98
C ASN A 24 17.35 20.90 17.45
N VAL A 25 18.17 20.50 16.49
CA VAL A 25 18.13 19.16 15.88
C VAL A 25 19.06 18.21 16.63
N HIS A 26 18.58 17.01 16.96
CA HIS A 26 19.33 15.97 17.65
C HIS A 26 19.22 14.63 16.91
N ALA A 27 20.26 13.80 17.03
CA ALA A 27 20.15 12.38 16.75
C ALA A 27 19.10 11.73 17.67
N LEU A 28 18.53 10.60 17.23
CA LEU A 28 17.60 9.85 18.09
C LEU A 28 18.29 9.36 19.36
N ARG A 29 17.52 9.29 20.44
CA ARG A 29 17.91 8.61 21.68
C ARG A 29 18.01 7.09 21.43
N VAL A 30 18.68 6.39 22.35
CA VAL A 30 18.76 4.91 22.34
C VAL A 30 17.37 4.24 22.43
N SER A 31 16.42 4.90 23.08
CA SER A 31 15.00 4.53 23.10
C SER A 31 14.14 5.78 23.24
N ARG A 32 12.88 5.75 22.78
CA ARG A 32 11.96 6.90 22.90
C ARG A 32 11.84 7.45 24.32
N ALA A 33 11.84 6.57 25.32
CA ALA A 33 11.66 6.93 26.72
C ALA A 33 13.00 7.21 27.46
N ALA A 34 14.14 7.10 26.78
CA ALA A 34 15.43 7.35 27.41
C ALA A 34 15.54 8.80 27.91
N GLN A 35 16.07 9.00 29.10
CA GLN A 35 16.26 10.34 29.69
C GLN A 35 17.44 11.09 29.07
N SER A 36 18.40 10.38 28.49
CA SER A 36 19.55 10.97 27.80
C SER A 36 19.16 11.42 26.39
N LYS A 37 19.34 12.72 26.11
CA LYS A 37 19.19 13.28 24.76
C LYS A 37 20.26 12.75 23.81
N GLY A 38 19.93 12.66 22.52
CA GLY A 38 20.92 12.39 21.48
C GLY A 38 21.87 13.57 21.23
N GLN A 39 22.94 13.31 20.49
CA GLN A 39 23.91 14.33 20.07
C GLN A 39 23.22 15.43 19.27
N GLN A 40 23.50 16.70 19.58
CA GLN A 40 23.01 17.84 18.81
C GLN A 40 23.75 17.94 17.47
N LEU A 41 23.00 18.20 16.40
CA LEU A 41 23.50 18.32 15.03
C LEU A 41 23.34 19.76 14.57
N MET A 42 24.45 20.49 14.50
CA MET A 42 24.46 21.93 14.17
C MET A 42 24.36 22.20 12.66
N ASP A 43 24.60 21.19 11.85
CA ASP A 43 24.57 21.21 10.38
C ASP A 43 23.17 20.88 9.81
N GLU A 44 22.19 20.57 10.66
CA GLU A 44 20.82 20.28 10.27
C GLU A 44 19.84 21.36 10.70
N SER A 45 18.73 21.48 9.96
CA SER A 45 17.68 22.48 10.22
C SER A 45 16.36 21.81 10.57
N GLN A 46 15.63 22.45 11.48
CA GLN A 46 14.26 22.13 11.89
C GLN A 46 13.19 22.63 10.92
N VAL A 47 13.57 23.41 9.90
CA VAL A 47 12.63 23.91 8.89
C VAL A 47 12.03 22.74 8.11
N LEU A 48 10.71 22.68 8.09
CA LEU A 48 9.97 21.65 7.35
C LEU A 48 10.11 21.88 5.85
N THR A 49 10.40 20.79 5.14
CA THR A 49 10.46 20.72 3.68
C THR A 49 9.31 19.85 3.17
N ASP A 50 8.88 20.02 1.92
CA ASP A 50 7.81 19.19 1.37
C ASP A 50 8.10 17.69 1.55
N GLY A 51 7.10 16.95 2.02
CA GLY A 51 7.22 15.54 2.33
C GLY A 51 7.85 15.21 3.70
N SER A 52 8.13 16.20 4.54
CA SER A 52 8.66 15.96 5.90
C SER A 52 7.66 15.15 6.72
N LEU A 53 8.15 14.08 7.37
CA LEU A 53 7.38 13.29 8.32
C LEU A 53 7.68 13.72 9.76
N ILE A 54 6.62 13.93 10.53
CA ILE A 54 6.66 14.39 11.93
C ILE A 54 5.96 13.34 12.77
N ASP A 55 6.68 12.76 13.71
CA ASP A 55 6.13 11.76 14.62
C ASP A 55 5.82 12.40 15.98
N LEU A 56 4.55 12.30 16.38
CA LEU A 56 4.00 12.81 17.63
C LEU A 56 3.69 11.67 18.62
N CYS A 57 4.45 10.57 18.56
CA CYS A 57 4.37 9.42 19.48
C CYS A 57 2.99 8.76 19.51
N GLY A 58 2.47 8.43 18.33
CA GLY A 58 1.18 7.77 18.14
C GLY A 58 0.49 8.21 16.85
N VAL A 59 0.83 9.41 16.37
CA VAL A 59 0.40 9.95 15.08
C VAL A 59 1.64 10.38 14.31
N THR A 60 1.72 10.00 13.04
CA THR A 60 2.72 10.54 12.10
C THR A 60 2.03 11.48 11.13
N LEU A 61 2.46 12.74 11.11
CA LEU A 61 1.99 13.74 10.16
C LEU A 61 2.91 13.79 8.93
N LEU A 62 2.31 13.97 7.76
CA LEU A 62 3.01 14.33 6.52
C LEU A 62 2.82 15.83 6.27
N TRP A 63 3.92 16.58 6.30
CA TRP A 63 3.92 17.98 5.89
C TRP A 63 4.07 18.07 4.38
N ARG A 64 3.18 18.83 3.73
CA ARG A 64 3.30 19.18 2.30
C ARG A 64 3.33 20.69 2.14
N SER A 65 4.19 21.19 1.26
CA SER A 65 4.22 22.61 0.92
C SER A 65 2.98 22.99 0.09
N ALA A 66 2.55 24.25 0.18
CA ALA A 66 1.40 24.73 -0.61
C ALA A 66 1.61 24.53 -2.12
N SER A 67 2.83 24.81 -2.61
CA SER A 67 3.19 24.61 -4.02
C SER A 67 3.12 23.13 -4.45
N SER A 68 3.63 22.23 -3.61
CA SER A 68 3.57 20.79 -3.88
C SER A 68 2.14 20.26 -3.80
N LEU A 69 1.32 20.75 -2.86
CA LEU A 69 -0.10 20.42 -2.77
C LEU A 69 -0.89 20.85 -4.01
N SER A 70 -0.56 22.00 -4.62
CA SER A 70 -1.20 22.46 -5.86
C SER A 70 -0.85 21.61 -7.08
N CYS A 71 0.31 20.92 -7.07
CA CYS A 71 0.73 20.04 -8.16
C CYS A 71 0.44 18.54 -7.87
N SER A 72 0.07 18.20 -6.64
CA SER A 72 -0.24 16.83 -6.24
C SER A 72 -1.59 16.39 -6.82
N PRO A 73 -1.78 15.08 -7.09
CA PRO A 73 -3.06 14.58 -7.55
C PRO A 73 -4.18 14.94 -6.55
N GLY A 74 -5.31 15.40 -7.09
CA GLY A 74 -6.55 15.60 -6.34
C GLY A 74 -7.37 14.30 -6.26
N PRO A 75 -8.45 14.29 -5.46
CA PRO A 75 -9.42 13.19 -5.45
C PRO A 75 -9.99 12.90 -6.85
N ASP A 76 -10.31 13.95 -7.62
CA ASP A 76 -10.83 13.84 -8.99
C ASP A 76 -9.84 13.11 -9.92
N HIS A 77 -8.54 13.39 -9.79
CA HIS A 77 -7.50 12.68 -10.55
C HIS A 77 -7.44 11.19 -10.20
N LEU A 78 -7.57 10.83 -8.92
CA LEU A 78 -7.60 9.41 -8.52
C LEU A 78 -8.85 8.70 -9.08
N GLU A 79 -9.97 9.40 -9.13
CA GLU A 79 -11.20 8.90 -9.73
C GLU A 79 -11.06 8.75 -11.26
N GLU A 80 -10.44 9.71 -11.94
CA GLU A 80 -10.10 9.58 -13.37
C GLU A 80 -9.21 8.38 -13.65
N LEU A 81 -8.15 8.17 -12.86
CA LEU A 81 -7.28 6.99 -12.97
C LEU A 81 -8.07 5.68 -12.76
N ARG A 82 -9.03 5.66 -11.82
CA ARG A 82 -9.90 4.51 -11.59
C ARG A 82 -10.81 4.25 -12.80
N VAL A 83 -11.43 5.30 -13.33
CA VAL A 83 -12.31 5.21 -14.52
C VAL A 83 -11.51 4.71 -15.72
N GLN A 84 -10.30 5.23 -15.95
CA GLN A 84 -9.42 4.75 -17.03
C GLN A 84 -9.06 3.28 -16.87
N LEU A 85 -8.73 2.83 -15.65
CA LEU A 85 -8.42 1.44 -15.37
C LEU A 85 -9.61 0.50 -15.64
N ASN A 86 -10.83 0.93 -15.30
CA ASN A 86 -12.04 0.18 -15.60
C ASN A 86 -12.40 0.21 -17.09
N ALA A 87 -12.14 1.34 -17.78
CA ALA A 87 -12.36 1.50 -19.21
C ALA A 87 -11.43 0.60 -20.06
N ALA A 88 -10.26 0.23 -19.52
CA ALA A 88 -9.39 -0.79 -20.11
C ALA A 88 -9.98 -2.20 -20.07
N ARG A 89 -11.14 -2.39 -19.42
CA ARG A 89 -11.88 -3.65 -19.30
C ARG A 89 -10.96 -4.83 -18.92
N PRO A 90 -10.28 -4.79 -17.77
CA PRO A 90 -9.46 -5.90 -17.32
C PRO A 90 -10.33 -7.16 -17.17
N HIS A 91 -9.88 -8.31 -17.67
CA HIS A 91 -10.64 -9.57 -17.61
C HIS A 91 -10.09 -10.52 -16.56
N CYS A 92 -10.99 -11.24 -15.89
CA CYS A 92 -10.61 -12.38 -15.06
C CYS A 92 -10.37 -13.60 -15.96
N PRO A 93 -9.16 -14.17 -15.99
CA PRO A 93 -8.85 -15.31 -16.87
C PRO A 93 -9.55 -16.61 -16.45
N VAL A 94 -10.08 -16.70 -15.23
CA VAL A 94 -10.75 -17.90 -14.70
C VAL A 94 -12.26 -17.78 -14.79
N LEU A 95 -12.80 -16.61 -14.43
CA LEU A 95 -14.25 -16.39 -14.35
C LEU A 95 -14.82 -15.76 -15.63
N LEU A 96 -13.96 -15.33 -16.55
CA LEU A 96 -14.30 -14.74 -17.84
C LEU A 96 -15.21 -13.49 -17.75
N HIS A 97 -15.30 -12.87 -16.58
CA HIS A 97 -15.95 -11.57 -16.42
C HIS A 97 -14.96 -10.41 -16.55
N THR A 98 -15.47 -9.25 -16.96
CA THR A 98 -14.73 -7.98 -16.85
C THR A 98 -14.72 -7.53 -15.38
N LEU A 99 -13.55 -7.20 -14.88
CA LEU A 99 -13.30 -6.68 -13.54
C LEU A 99 -13.49 -5.17 -13.52
N ALA A 100 -13.86 -4.65 -12.34
CA ALA A 100 -14.01 -3.22 -12.12
C ALA A 100 -13.68 -2.86 -10.68
N PHE A 101 -12.80 -1.87 -10.50
CA PHE A 101 -12.55 -1.27 -9.19
C PHE A 101 -13.79 -0.53 -8.69
N PRO A 102 -14.19 -0.72 -7.42
CA PRO A 102 -15.33 -0.02 -6.82
C PRO A 102 -15.05 1.48 -6.71
N SER A 103 -16.12 2.29 -6.58
CA SER A 103 -15.99 3.73 -6.35
C SER A 103 -15.14 4.01 -5.11
N LEU A 104 -14.36 5.10 -5.14
CA LEU A 104 -13.60 5.55 -3.98
C LEU A 104 -14.52 5.93 -2.80
N ASP A 105 -15.80 6.20 -3.05
CA ASP A 105 -16.80 6.52 -2.02
C ASP A 105 -17.45 5.28 -1.39
N GLU A 106 -17.39 4.12 -2.06
CA GLU A 106 -18.02 2.85 -1.62
C GLU A 106 -17.03 1.66 -1.60
N PRO A 107 -16.00 1.72 -0.74
CA PRO A 107 -14.88 0.77 -0.76
C PRO A 107 -15.23 -0.64 -0.26
N GLU A 108 -16.28 -0.78 0.55
CA GLU A 108 -16.70 -2.06 1.15
C GLU A 108 -17.78 -2.77 0.33
N SER A 109 -18.10 -2.27 -0.86
CA SER A 109 -18.92 -3.01 -1.79
C SER A 109 -18.12 -4.24 -2.24
N HIS A 110 -18.35 -5.40 -1.61
CA HIS A 110 -17.83 -6.71 -2.03
C HIS A 110 -18.44 -7.08 -3.38
N GLN A 111 -18.14 -6.30 -4.40
CA GLN A 111 -18.75 -6.43 -5.70
C GLN A 111 -18.19 -7.69 -6.35
N PRO A 112 -19.04 -8.50 -7.00
CA PRO A 112 -18.61 -9.72 -7.69
C PRO A 112 -17.49 -9.51 -8.72
N ARG A 113 -17.30 -8.26 -9.19
CA ARG A 113 -16.30 -7.87 -10.20
C ARG A 113 -15.07 -7.17 -9.62
N GLN A 114 -14.96 -7.06 -8.29
CA GLN A 114 -13.79 -6.44 -7.67
C GLN A 114 -12.52 -7.21 -8.05
N PRO A 115 -11.43 -6.54 -8.44
CA PRO A 115 -10.14 -7.17 -8.69
C PRO A 115 -9.51 -7.71 -7.40
N TRP A 116 -8.93 -8.89 -7.52
CA TRP A 116 -8.11 -9.57 -6.53
C TRP A 116 -6.77 -9.93 -7.16
N ALA A 117 -5.68 -9.99 -6.40
CA ALA A 117 -4.38 -10.33 -6.94
C ALA A 117 -3.62 -11.34 -6.10
N TYR A 118 -2.83 -12.17 -6.78
CA TYR A 118 -1.80 -13.01 -6.19
C TYR A 118 -0.54 -12.17 -5.97
N LEU A 119 -0.32 -11.71 -4.75
CA LEU A 119 0.75 -10.75 -4.45
C LEU A 119 2.17 -11.29 -4.67
N CYS A 120 2.35 -12.62 -4.72
CA CYS A 120 3.62 -13.22 -5.08
C CYS A 120 4.02 -13.00 -6.55
N CYS A 121 3.05 -12.89 -7.47
CA CYS A 121 3.32 -12.81 -8.91
C CYS A 121 2.67 -11.62 -9.63
N GLY A 122 1.70 -10.94 -9.01
CA GLY A 122 1.02 -9.77 -9.54
C GLY A 122 -0.18 -10.07 -10.45
N HIS A 123 -0.47 -11.34 -10.77
CA HIS A 123 -1.62 -11.69 -11.60
C HIS A 123 -2.94 -11.30 -10.93
N VAL A 124 -3.77 -10.57 -11.69
CA VAL A 124 -5.07 -10.06 -11.26
C VAL A 124 -6.20 -10.98 -11.76
N HIS A 125 -7.14 -11.26 -10.88
CA HIS A 125 -8.31 -12.11 -11.07
C HIS A 125 -9.54 -11.45 -10.42
N GLY A 126 -10.73 -12.02 -10.62
CA GLY A 126 -11.86 -11.83 -9.70
C GLY A 126 -11.81 -12.87 -8.59
N PHE A 127 -12.53 -12.64 -7.48
CA PHE A 127 -12.58 -13.56 -6.36
C PHE A 127 -13.02 -14.97 -6.79
N HIS A 128 -12.26 -16.00 -6.42
CA HIS A 128 -12.64 -17.39 -6.60
C HIS A 128 -12.28 -18.26 -5.39
N PRO A 129 -13.01 -19.35 -5.12
CA PRO A 129 -12.77 -20.20 -3.94
C PRO A 129 -11.59 -21.18 -4.12
N TRP A 130 -11.14 -21.45 -5.34
CA TRP A 130 -10.02 -22.37 -5.60
C TRP A 130 -8.73 -21.92 -4.88
N ARG A 131 -8.03 -22.87 -4.22
CA ARG A 131 -6.83 -22.60 -3.40
C ARG A 131 -5.53 -23.24 -3.94
N GLY A 132 -5.61 -24.12 -4.95
CA GLY A 132 -4.46 -24.83 -5.51
C GLY A 132 -4.67 -26.35 -5.57
N ARG A 133 -3.75 -27.07 -6.21
CA ARG A 133 -3.85 -28.55 -6.37
C ARG A 133 -3.56 -29.35 -5.09
N GLY A 134 -2.91 -28.74 -4.09
CA GLY A 134 -2.46 -29.41 -2.86
C GLY A 134 -3.38 -29.30 -1.64
N THR A 135 -4.54 -28.65 -1.75
CA THR A 135 -5.46 -28.40 -0.61
C THR A 135 -6.62 -29.39 -0.52
N ALA A 136 -6.73 -30.33 -1.47
CA ALA A 136 -7.81 -31.33 -1.52
C ALA A 136 -7.71 -32.44 -0.46
N ILE A 137 -6.67 -32.44 0.39
CA ILE A 137 -6.45 -33.45 1.44
C ILE A 137 -6.95 -32.97 2.83
N GLN A 138 -7.49 -31.75 2.94
CA GLN A 138 -8.05 -31.21 4.20
C GLN A 138 -9.49 -30.68 4.03
N GLN A 139 -10.25 -31.23 3.09
CA GLN A 139 -11.63 -30.78 2.77
C GLN A 139 -12.71 -31.73 3.28
N GLU A 140 -12.55 -32.38 4.43
CA GLU A 140 -13.61 -33.20 5.04
C GLU A 140 -14.33 -32.55 6.24
N GLU A 141 -13.99 -31.32 6.68
CA GLU A 141 -14.61 -30.74 7.89
C GLU A 141 -15.23 -29.34 7.80
N GLU A 142 -15.31 -28.69 6.63
CA GLU A 142 -16.03 -27.41 6.51
C GLU A 142 -17.38 -27.62 5.80
N LYS A 143 -18.44 -27.58 6.63
CA LYS A 143 -19.86 -27.75 6.30
C LYS A 143 -20.32 -26.79 5.20
N GLU A 144 -21.41 -27.16 4.53
CA GLU A 144 -22.14 -26.35 3.53
C GLU A 144 -22.28 -24.88 3.97
N ASP A 145 -21.43 -24.01 3.44
CA ASP A 145 -21.43 -22.58 3.75
C ASP A 145 -22.64 -21.89 3.12
N ASN A 146 -23.43 -21.23 3.97
CA ASN A 146 -24.48 -20.31 3.53
C ASN A 146 -23.87 -19.18 2.68
N LYS A 147 -24.63 -18.68 1.71
CA LYS A 147 -24.21 -17.61 0.77
C LYS A 147 -23.69 -16.32 1.44
N GLU A 148 -24.03 -16.10 2.72
CA GLU A 148 -23.52 -15.00 3.55
C GLU A 148 -22.08 -15.23 4.06
N ASP A 149 -21.64 -16.48 4.23
CA ASP A 149 -20.28 -16.82 4.68
C ASP A 149 -19.25 -16.73 3.52
N LEU A 150 -19.69 -16.83 2.27
CA LEU A 150 -18.88 -16.51 1.08
C LEU A 150 -18.43 -15.03 1.03
N LEU A 151 -19.25 -14.09 1.55
CA LEU A 151 -18.83 -12.70 1.73
C LEU A 151 -17.92 -12.52 2.95
N LYS A 152 -18.11 -13.30 4.03
CA LYS A 152 -17.17 -13.31 5.17
C LYS A 152 -15.80 -13.89 4.80
N GLY A 153 -15.72 -14.74 3.77
CA GLY A 153 -14.46 -15.21 3.16
C GLY A 153 -13.58 -14.07 2.63
N ALA A 154 -14.11 -12.86 2.43
CA ALA A 154 -13.32 -11.67 2.15
C ALA A 154 -12.44 -11.21 3.32
N LYS A 155 -12.69 -11.70 4.55
CA LYS A 155 -11.78 -11.55 5.71
C LYS A 155 -10.63 -12.55 5.69
N GLU A 156 -10.68 -13.61 4.86
CA GLU A 156 -9.60 -14.61 4.73
C GLU A 156 -8.55 -14.24 3.67
N GLY A 157 -8.22 -12.95 3.52
CA GLY A 157 -7.10 -12.47 2.69
C GLY A 157 -5.70 -12.86 3.21
N GLU A 158 -5.62 -13.82 4.13
CA GLU A 158 -4.40 -14.16 4.88
C GLU A 158 -3.82 -15.54 4.55
N LYS A 159 -4.55 -16.38 3.80
CA LYS A 159 -4.08 -17.73 3.44
C LYS A 159 -3.48 -17.74 2.04
N GLU A 160 -2.30 -18.34 1.90
CA GLU A 160 -1.64 -18.50 0.60
C GLU A 160 -2.46 -19.38 -0.36
N ARG A 161 -2.52 -18.95 -1.62
CA ARG A 161 -3.17 -19.68 -2.71
C ARG A 161 -2.21 -19.84 -3.88
N GLU A 162 -2.44 -20.88 -4.67
CA GLU A 162 -1.73 -21.08 -5.94
C GLU A 162 -2.35 -20.21 -7.04
N CYS A 163 -1.53 -19.48 -7.81
CA CYS A 163 -2.00 -18.72 -8.96
C CYS A 163 -2.39 -19.67 -10.12
N PRO A 164 -3.61 -19.56 -10.68
CA PRO A 164 -4.05 -20.41 -11.81
C PRO A 164 -3.20 -20.26 -13.07
N LEU A 165 -2.59 -19.09 -13.27
CA LEU A 165 -1.80 -18.80 -14.47
C LEU A 165 -0.37 -19.32 -14.40
N CYS A 166 0.35 -18.99 -13.31
CA CYS A 166 1.78 -19.27 -13.21
C CYS A 166 2.17 -20.25 -12.09
N ARG A 167 1.19 -20.75 -11.33
CA ARG A 167 1.37 -21.70 -10.21
C ARG A 167 2.19 -21.17 -9.02
N ALA A 168 2.57 -19.89 -9.02
CA ALA A 168 3.20 -19.26 -7.87
C ALA A 168 2.24 -19.27 -6.66
N ARG A 169 2.75 -19.61 -5.47
CA ARG A 169 1.98 -19.60 -4.23
C ARG A 169 2.20 -18.29 -3.48
N GLY A 170 1.15 -17.73 -2.90
CA GLY A 170 1.26 -16.53 -2.07
C GLY A 170 -0.08 -15.93 -1.70
N LEU A 171 -0.05 -14.79 -1.01
CA LEU A 171 -1.25 -14.08 -0.57
C LEU A 171 -2.15 -13.72 -1.75
N TYR A 172 -3.44 -13.96 -1.58
CA TYR A 172 -4.49 -13.63 -2.53
C TYR A 172 -5.47 -12.67 -1.87
N VAL A 173 -5.44 -11.42 -2.29
CA VAL A 173 -6.15 -10.32 -1.60
C VAL A 173 -6.98 -9.49 -2.57
N ALA A 174 -8.05 -8.89 -2.07
CA ALA A 174 -8.79 -7.86 -2.78
C ALA A 174 -7.89 -6.63 -3.00
N LEU A 175 -8.00 -6.02 -4.19
CA LEU A 175 -7.31 -4.78 -4.50
C LEU A 175 -8.22 -3.58 -4.20
N THR A 176 -7.61 -2.53 -3.63
CA THR A 176 -8.27 -1.24 -3.36
C THR A 176 -7.34 -0.10 -3.74
N MET A 177 -7.86 0.91 -4.43
CA MET A 177 -7.09 2.11 -4.76
C MET A 177 -6.70 2.86 -3.48
N GLY A 178 -5.47 3.37 -3.41
CA GLY A 178 -5.06 4.28 -2.33
C GLY A 178 -5.85 5.59 -2.41
N ARG A 179 -6.64 5.92 -1.38
CA ARG A 179 -7.62 7.03 -1.42
C ARG A 179 -7.04 8.40 -1.09
N GLU A 180 -6.09 8.44 -0.17
CA GLU A 180 -5.52 9.71 0.29
C GLU A 180 -4.51 10.24 -0.74
N SER A 181 -4.96 11.14 -1.60
CA SER A 181 -4.18 11.64 -2.74
C SER A 181 -2.90 12.36 -2.31
N ARG A 182 -2.86 12.93 -1.10
CA ARG A 182 -1.68 13.64 -0.59
C ARG A 182 -0.51 12.71 -0.20
N LEU A 183 -0.76 11.41 -0.10
CA LEU A 183 0.26 10.38 0.13
C LEU A 183 0.96 9.92 -1.17
N TYR A 184 0.44 10.33 -2.33
CA TYR A 184 1.09 10.04 -3.61
C TYR A 184 2.30 10.98 -3.82
N VAL A 185 3.31 10.43 -4.48
CA VAL A 185 4.55 11.15 -4.82
C VAL A 185 4.64 11.54 -6.30
N ASP A 186 3.62 11.19 -7.07
CA ASP A 186 3.45 11.45 -8.50
C ASP A 186 1.96 11.30 -8.88
N ALA A 187 1.65 11.52 -10.17
CA ALA A 187 0.31 11.35 -10.74
C ALA A 187 0.24 10.13 -11.70
N GLY A 188 1.19 9.20 -11.60
CA GLY A 188 1.32 8.04 -12.49
C GLY A 188 0.21 7.00 -12.35
N PRO A 189 0.14 6.03 -13.29
CA PRO A 189 -0.94 5.05 -13.34
C PRO A 189 -0.90 4.06 -12.16
N PRO A 190 -2.07 3.59 -11.67
CA PRO A 190 -2.20 2.60 -10.60
C PRO A 190 -1.77 1.20 -11.06
N SER A 191 -0.46 0.99 -11.12
CA SER A 191 0.19 -0.17 -11.75
C SER A 191 0.76 -1.17 -10.74
N HIS A 192 0.85 -0.78 -9.48
CA HIS A 192 1.50 -1.57 -8.42
C HIS A 192 0.63 -1.64 -7.17
N ALA A 193 0.80 -2.70 -6.39
CA ALA A 193 0.14 -2.87 -5.10
C ALA A 193 1.15 -3.11 -3.98
N PHE A 194 0.85 -2.58 -2.79
CA PHE A 194 1.60 -2.90 -1.57
C PHE A 194 1.34 -4.33 -1.10
N VAL A 195 2.39 -4.98 -0.59
CA VAL A 195 2.31 -6.32 0.01
C VAL A 195 2.50 -6.18 1.52
N PRO A 196 1.60 -6.72 2.35
CA PRO A 196 0.55 -7.70 2.02
C PRO A 196 -0.86 -7.12 1.80
N CYS A 197 -1.05 -5.79 1.87
CA CYS A 197 -2.39 -5.22 2.00
C CYS A 197 -3.19 -5.03 0.70
N GLY A 198 -2.57 -5.11 -0.48
CA GLY A 198 -3.28 -4.96 -1.76
C GLY A 198 -3.68 -3.53 -2.12
N HIS A 199 -3.23 -2.50 -1.38
CA HIS A 199 -3.48 -1.12 -1.77
C HIS A 199 -2.72 -0.77 -3.06
N VAL A 200 -3.45 -0.29 -4.06
CA VAL A 200 -2.97 0.00 -5.40
C VAL A 200 -2.63 1.48 -5.55
N CYS A 201 -1.46 1.77 -6.11
CA CYS A 201 -1.03 3.11 -6.51
C CYS A 201 0.07 3.02 -7.58
N SER A 202 0.73 4.14 -7.87
CA SER A 202 1.82 4.22 -8.84
C SER A 202 3.08 3.49 -8.38
N GLU A 203 3.94 3.14 -9.35
CA GLU A 203 5.28 2.58 -9.07
C GLU A 203 6.10 3.49 -8.16
N ALA A 204 6.15 4.79 -8.47
CA ALA A 204 6.93 5.75 -7.69
C ALA A 204 6.46 5.81 -6.24
N THR A 205 5.15 5.77 -6.00
CA THR A 205 4.56 5.78 -4.66
C THR A 205 4.91 4.52 -3.88
N VAL A 206 4.78 3.32 -4.46
CA VAL A 206 5.16 2.08 -3.75
C VAL A 206 6.66 2.00 -3.47
N VAL A 207 7.50 2.42 -4.41
CA VAL A 207 8.97 2.43 -4.26
C VAL A 207 9.37 3.40 -3.15
N TYR A 208 8.76 4.57 -3.08
CA TYR A 208 9.05 5.57 -2.06
C TYR A 208 8.67 5.07 -0.65
N TRP A 209 7.43 4.63 -0.46
CA TRP A 209 6.95 4.22 0.86
C TRP A 209 7.56 2.90 1.34
N SER A 210 7.93 1.99 0.43
CA SER A 210 8.66 0.76 0.78
C SER A 210 10.07 1.01 1.33
N LYS A 211 10.66 2.18 1.04
CA LYS A 211 11.96 2.58 1.57
C LYS A 211 11.82 3.51 2.77
N THR A 212 10.62 3.99 3.08
CA THR A 212 10.39 5.02 4.11
C THR A 212 10.03 4.35 5.43
N PRO A 213 10.97 4.26 6.39
CA PRO A 213 10.72 3.55 7.63
C PRO A 213 9.86 4.43 8.54
N LEU A 214 8.67 3.94 8.89
CA LEU A 214 7.77 4.61 9.82
C LEU A 214 8.01 4.13 11.25
N PRO A 215 7.90 5.02 12.24
CA PRO A 215 8.13 4.64 13.62
C PRO A 215 7.02 3.74 14.15
N CYS A 216 7.38 2.66 14.84
CA CYS A 216 6.43 1.77 15.51
C CYS A 216 6.92 1.36 16.90
N GLY A 217 6.04 1.51 17.88
CA GLY A 217 6.35 1.23 19.27
C GLY A 217 7.51 2.09 19.78
N ALA A 218 8.26 1.55 20.74
CA ALA A 218 9.28 2.31 21.44
C ALA A 218 10.53 2.59 20.58
N ASN A 219 11.03 1.59 19.85
CA ASN A 219 12.37 1.64 19.24
C ASN A 219 12.44 1.11 17.80
N SER A 220 11.32 0.69 17.22
CA SER A 220 11.31 0.02 15.92
C SER A 220 10.91 0.98 14.82
N PHE A 221 11.48 0.77 13.63
CA PHE A 221 11.07 1.47 12.43
C PHE A 221 10.93 0.47 11.29
N TYR A 222 9.82 0.51 10.57
CA TYR A 222 9.61 -0.35 9.42
C TYR A 222 8.81 0.37 8.34
N PRO A 223 9.02 0.04 7.05
CA PRO A 223 8.13 0.49 5.99
C PRO A 223 6.71 -0.04 6.20
N ALA A 224 5.72 0.83 6.04
CA ALA A 224 4.31 0.46 6.11
C ALA A 224 3.56 1.05 4.92
N CYS A 225 2.44 0.42 4.54
CA CYS A 225 1.52 1.01 3.57
C CYS A 225 1.00 2.34 4.11
N PRO A 226 1.15 3.47 3.40
CA PRO A 226 0.77 4.78 3.90
C PRO A 226 -0.75 4.92 4.09
N PHE A 227 -1.55 4.10 3.39
CA PHE A 227 -3.02 4.19 3.40
C PHE A 227 -3.68 3.44 4.57
N CYS A 228 -3.06 2.35 5.05
CA CYS A 228 -3.64 1.51 6.11
C CYS A 228 -2.66 1.18 7.24
N LEU A 229 -1.42 1.67 7.16
CA LEU A 229 -0.34 1.46 8.13
C LEU A 229 0.04 -0.01 8.38
N LYS A 230 -0.46 -0.95 7.56
CA LYS A 230 0.00 -2.34 7.60
C LYS A 230 1.48 -2.40 7.23
N GLN A 231 2.28 -3.07 8.07
CA GLN A 231 3.70 -3.29 7.82
C GLN A 231 3.90 -4.01 6.49
N LEU A 232 4.85 -3.51 5.69
CA LEU A 232 5.18 -4.10 4.39
C LEU A 232 6.10 -5.31 4.56
N ALA A 233 5.96 -6.27 3.65
CA ALA A 233 6.87 -7.42 3.59
C ALA A 233 8.32 -6.97 3.34
N SER A 234 9.27 -7.58 4.05
CA SER A 234 10.68 -7.15 4.05
C SER A 234 11.42 -7.48 2.75
N ASP A 235 11.09 -8.60 2.13
CA ASP A 235 11.69 -9.12 0.90
C ASP A 235 11.03 -8.54 -0.36
N LYS A 236 9.69 -8.47 -0.36
CA LYS A 236 8.88 -8.01 -1.49
C LYS A 236 7.76 -7.08 -1.02
N PRO A 237 8.07 -5.80 -0.70
CA PRO A 237 7.11 -4.86 -0.12
C PRO A 237 6.00 -4.40 -1.08
N TYR A 238 6.16 -4.63 -2.38
CA TYR A 238 5.16 -4.31 -3.41
C TYR A 238 5.31 -5.25 -4.62
N VAL A 239 4.29 -5.24 -5.48
CA VAL A 239 4.25 -6.05 -6.70
C VAL A 239 3.64 -5.26 -7.85
N ARG A 240 4.16 -5.45 -9.08
CA ARG A 240 3.54 -4.94 -10.30
C ARG A 240 2.31 -5.76 -10.63
N LEU A 241 1.19 -5.11 -10.90
CA LEU A 241 -0.05 -5.77 -11.28
C LEU A 241 -0.03 -6.18 -12.75
N ILE A 242 -0.54 -7.38 -13.02
CA ILE A 242 -0.64 -7.97 -14.36
C ILE A 242 -2.13 -8.24 -14.61
N PHE A 243 -2.76 -7.29 -15.29
CA PHE A 243 -4.12 -7.43 -15.78
C PHE A 243 -4.13 -8.22 -17.08
N GLN A 244 -5.15 -9.06 -17.27
CA GLN A 244 -5.40 -9.72 -18.54
C GLN A 244 -6.31 -8.84 -19.39
N GLY A 245 -5.98 -8.70 -20.68
CA GLY A 245 -6.87 -8.08 -21.66
C GLY A 245 -8.05 -9.00 -21.97
N ALA A 246 -9.05 -8.47 -22.66
CA ALA A 246 -10.03 -9.33 -23.32
C ALA A 246 -9.28 -10.25 -24.31
N PRO A 247 -9.60 -11.55 -24.41
CA PRO A 247 -9.17 -12.33 -25.56
C PRO A 247 -9.74 -11.66 -26.82
N ASP A 248 -8.88 -11.50 -27.83
CA ASP A 248 -9.25 -10.99 -29.17
C ASP A 248 -10.35 -11.84 -29.82
#